data_AF-A0A8S1EKA4-F1
#
_entry.id   AF-A0A8S1EKA4-F1
#
_cell.length_a   1.000
_cell.length_b   1.000
_cell.length_c   1.000
_cell.angle_alpha   90.00
_cell.angle_beta   90.00
_cell.angle_gamma   90.00
#
_symmetry.space_group_name_H-M   'P 1'
#
loop_
_entity.id
_entity.type
_entity.pdbx_description
1 polymer ?
#
loop_
_entity_poly.entity_id
_entity_poly.type
_entity_poly.pdbx_seq_one_letter_code
_entity_poly.pdbx_strand_id
1 'polypeptide(L)'
;MHCSSNETDERLPNGKNFIPDVLGLVSLLRYFYKNDFEAFAIISPKYLNSNVTNCKTAINKLVDCSLCIVTHQSNLDDIVALEFAAVTNGVVVTSDNFKYVEKQLQEDDDGEVW
;
A
#
# COMPACT_ATOMS: atom_id res chain seq x y z
N MET A 1 -4.24 1.90 -5.48
CA MET A 1 -5.62 1.66 -5.01
C MET A 1 -6.12 2.92 -4.31
N HIS A 2 -7.04 3.70 -4.90
CA HIS A 2 -7.66 4.83 -4.17
C HIS A 2 -8.67 4.24 -3.17
N CYS A 3 -8.20 3.92 -1.97
CA CYS A 3 -9.03 3.40 -0.87
C CYS A 3 -9.79 4.55 -0.18
N SER A 4 -10.48 5.38 -0.95
CA SER A 4 -11.29 6.47 -0.42
C SER A 4 -12.59 5.90 0.13
N SER A 5 -12.74 5.91 1.45
CA SER A 5 -14.05 5.70 2.09
C SER A 5 -15.02 6.83 1.68
N ASN A 6 -16.33 6.58 1.65
CA ASN A 6 -17.32 7.66 1.51
C ASN A 6 -17.43 8.53 2.79
N GLU A 7 -16.58 8.28 3.79
CA GLU A 7 -16.57 9.02 5.04
C GLU A 7 -15.72 10.27 4.89
N THR A 8 -16.31 11.41 5.26
CA THR A 8 -15.64 12.71 5.20
C THR A 8 -14.75 12.83 6.43
N ASP A 9 -13.47 13.18 6.27
CA ASP A 9 -12.58 13.41 7.41
C ASP A 9 -13.00 14.67 8.19
N GLU A 10 -13.74 14.49 9.28
CA GLU A 10 -14.19 15.58 10.16
C GLU A 10 -13.05 16.19 11.01
N ARG A 11 -11.83 15.64 10.96
CA ARG A 11 -10.71 16.08 11.82
C ARG A 11 -9.97 17.29 11.27
N LEU A 12 -10.32 17.78 10.09
CA LEU A 12 -9.80 19.02 9.50
C LEU A 12 -10.95 19.96 9.13
N PRO A 13 -10.83 21.28 9.39
CA PRO A 13 -11.92 22.24 9.21
C PRO A 13 -12.43 22.36 7.75
N ASN A 14 -11.74 21.74 6.78
CA ASN A 14 -12.02 21.85 5.35
C ASN A 14 -12.26 20.50 4.64
N GLY A 15 -12.52 19.40 5.37
CA GLY A 15 -13.29 18.21 4.92
C GLY A 15 -13.02 17.57 3.54
N LYS A 16 -11.83 17.73 2.93
CA LYS A 16 -11.53 17.23 1.57
C LYS A 16 -10.36 16.25 1.49
N ASN A 17 -10.13 15.46 2.54
CA ASN A 17 -9.22 14.33 2.46
C ASN A 17 -9.99 13.05 2.74
N PHE A 18 -9.97 12.14 1.77
CA PHE A 18 -10.48 10.80 1.97
C PHE A 18 -9.54 10.04 2.90
N ILE A 19 -10.09 9.50 3.99
CA ILE A 19 -9.32 8.65 4.89
C ILE A 19 -9.20 7.26 4.25
N PRO A 20 -7.98 6.71 4.14
CA PRO A 20 -7.74 5.32 3.74
C PRO A 20 -8.64 4.34 4.49
N ASP A 21 -9.41 3.56 3.73
CA ASP A 21 -10.28 2.51 4.25
C ASP A 21 -9.53 1.19 4.49
N VAL A 22 -9.36 0.84 5.76
CA VAL A 22 -8.71 -0.39 6.19
C VAL A 22 -9.64 -1.61 6.06
N LEU A 23 -10.96 -1.42 6.12
CA LEU A 23 -11.91 -2.53 6.01
C LEU A 23 -11.94 -3.12 4.60
N GLY A 24 -11.78 -2.27 3.58
CA GLY A 24 -11.57 -2.71 2.20
C GLY A 24 -10.34 -3.61 2.08
N LEU A 25 -9.21 -3.21 2.68
CA LEU A 25 -7.99 -4.02 2.68
C LEU A 25 -8.18 -5.36 3.40
N VAL A 26 -8.78 -5.36 4.60
CA VAL A 26 -9.06 -6.58 5.36
C VAL A 26 -9.96 -7.53 4.57
N SER A 27 -10.97 -7.00 3.88
CA SER A 27 -11.89 -7.79 3.06
C SER A 27 -11.18 -8.44 1.87
N LEU A 28 -10.27 -7.70 1.23
CA LEU A 28 -9.48 -8.19 0.11
C LEU A 28 -8.51 -9.30 0.55
N LEU A 29 -7.77 -9.10 1.64
CA LEU A 29 -6.88 -10.13 2.20
C LEU A 29 -7.68 -11.38 2.54
N ARG A 30 -8.82 -11.22 3.23
CA ARG A 30 -9.71 -12.34 3.57
C ARG A 30 -10.20 -13.10 2.35
N TYR A 31 -10.49 -12.41 1.24
CA TYR A 31 -10.88 -13.06 -0.01
C TYR A 31 -9.76 -13.98 -0.54
N PHE A 32 -8.52 -13.49 -0.61
CA PHE A 32 -7.40 -14.31 -1.09
C PHE A 32 -7.14 -15.52 -0.19
N TYR A 33 -7.07 -15.32 1.12
CA TYR A 33 -6.88 -16.42 2.07
C TYR A 33 -7.99 -17.47 2.03
N LYS A 34 -9.25 -17.06 1.82
CA LYS A 34 -10.37 -17.99 1.70
C LYS A 34 -10.30 -18.85 0.43
N ASN A 35 -9.60 -18.39 -0.59
CA ASN A 35 -9.42 -19.09 -1.86
C ASN A 35 -8.02 -19.72 -1.98
N ASP A 36 -7.37 -20.00 -0.85
CA ASP A 36 -6.06 -20.66 -0.76
C ASP A 36 -4.91 -19.90 -1.46
N PHE A 37 -5.01 -18.57 -1.53
CA PHE A 37 -3.92 -17.71 -1.97
C PHE A 37 -3.21 -17.09 -0.75
N GLU A 38 -1.88 -17.12 -0.78
CA GLU A 38 -1.06 -16.30 0.11
C GLU A 38 -1.08 -14.85 -0.39
N ALA A 39 -1.47 -13.92 0.48
CA ALA A 39 -1.54 -12.51 0.14
C ALA A 39 -1.16 -11.65 1.34
N PHE A 40 -0.33 -10.63 1.11
CA PHE A 40 0.02 -9.63 2.10
C PHE A 40 -0.06 -8.24 1.49
N ALA A 41 -0.19 -7.24 2.35
CA ALA A 41 -0.19 -5.85 1.95
C ALA A 41 1.20 -5.23 2.14
N ILE A 42 1.56 -4.28 1.30
CA ILE A 42 2.73 -3.42 1.51
C ILE A 42 2.21 -2.00 1.73
N ILE A 43 2.66 -1.36 2.81
CA ILE A 43 2.22 -0.02 3.18
C ILE A 43 3.39 0.89 3.54
N SER A 44 3.22 2.18 3.24
CA SER A 44 4.07 3.27 3.71
C SER A 44 3.98 3.49 5.23
N PRO A 45 5.09 3.83 5.93
CA PRO A 45 5.10 4.16 7.37
C PRO A 45 4.06 5.18 7.82
N LYS A 46 3.66 6.09 6.91
CA LYS A 46 2.68 7.14 7.22
C LYS A 46 1.35 6.57 7.74
N TYR A 47 0.99 5.36 7.32
CA TYR A 47 -0.26 4.70 7.73
C TYR A 47 -0.22 4.16 9.17
N LEU A 48 0.95 4.17 9.83
CA LEU A 48 1.08 3.86 11.26
C LEU A 48 0.75 5.06 12.17
N ASN A 49 0.72 6.28 11.63
CA ASN A 49 0.45 7.48 12.42
C ASN A 49 -0.99 7.49 12.94
N SER A 50 -1.19 8.04 14.14
CA SER A 50 -2.54 8.28 14.67
C SER A 50 -3.29 9.20 13.71
N ASN A 51 -4.53 8.84 13.41
CA ASN A 51 -5.44 9.60 12.54
C ASN A 51 -5.18 9.52 11.03
N VAL A 52 -4.34 8.61 10.54
CA VAL A 52 -4.15 8.47 9.08
C VAL A 52 -5.14 7.48 8.44
N THR A 53 -5.79 6.60 9.21
CA THR A 53 -6.73 5.60 8.69
C THR A 53 -8.04 5.57 9.49
N ASN A 54 -9.10 4.99 8.92
CA ASN A 54 -10.40 4.83 9.59
C ASN A 54 -10.37 3.75 10.68
N CYS A 55 -9.39 2.84 10.65
CA CYS A 55 -9.26 1.76 11.62
C CYS A 55 -7.79 1.42 11.94
N LYS A 56 -7.16 2.24 12.79
CA LYS A 56 -5.76 2.05 13.19
C LYS A 56 -5.49 0.71 13.89
N THR A 57 -6.42 0.25 14.73
CA THR A 57 -6.29 -1.04 15.42
C THR A 57 -6.22 -2.21 14.44
N ALA A 58 -6.93 -2.13 13.31
CA ALA A 58 -6.88 -3.16 12.28
C ALA A 58 -5.52 -3.17 11.56
N ILE A 59 -4.98 -2.00 11.18
CA ILE A 59 -3.63 -1.91 10.59
C ILE A 59 -2.58 -2.50 11.53
N ASN A 60 -2.57 -2.10 12.81
CA ASN A 60 -1.60 -2.62 13.77
C ASN A 60 -1.67 -4.15 13.86
N LYS A 61 -2.89 -4.72 13.95
CA LYS A 61 -3.05 -6.19 13.96
C LYS A 61 -2.57 -6.86 12.69
N LEU A 62 -2.80 -6.26 11.51
CA LEU A 62 -2.30 -6.81 10.25
C LEU A 62 -0.76 -6.82 10.22
N VAL A 63 -0.12 -5.78 10.76
CA VAL A 63 1.34 -5.74 10.91
C VAL A 63 1.83 -6.81 11.90
N ASP A 64 1.19 -6.91 13.08
CA ASP A 64 1.56 -7.90 14.11
C ASP A 64 1.43 -9.35 13.63
N CYS A 65 0.49 -9.61 12.71
CA CYS A 65 0.27 -10.92 12.11
C CYS A 65 1.08 -11.17 10.82
N SER A 66 2.01 -10.29 10.46
CA SER A 66 2.80 -10.36 9.22
C SER A 66 1.95 -10.37 7.93
N LEU A 67 0.72 -9.86 8.00
CA LEU A 67 -0.18 -9.68 6.84
C LEU A 67 0.03 -8.33 6.15
N CYS A 68 0.80 -7.45 6.77
CA CYS A 68 1.12 -6.13 6.26
C CYS A 68 2.60 -5.83 6.53
N ILE A 69 3.36 -5.64 5.45
CA ILE A 69 4.76 -5.21 5.50
C ILE A 69 4.78 -3.69 5.44
N VAL A 70 5.50 -3.07 6.39
CA VAL A 70 5.72 -1.63 6.41
C VAL A 70 7.08 -1.35 5.78
N THR A 71 7.11 -0.51 4.75
CA THR A 71 8.38 -0.12 4.12
C THR A 71 9.23 0.78 5.01
N HIS A 72 10.52 0.92 4.72
CA HIS A 72 11.38 1.81 5.51
C HIS A 72 11.13 3.30 5.25
N GLN A 73 10.73 3.66 4.03
CA GLN A 73 10.51 5.04 3.62
C GLN A 73 9.17 5.20 2.90
N SER A 74 8.60 6.39 3.01
CA SER A 74 7.21 6.66 2.61
C SER A 74 6.94 6.55 1.11
N ASN A 75 7.98 6.56 0.28
CA ASN A 75 7.95 6.56 -1.18
C ASN A 75 8.45 5.24 -1.80
N LEU A 76 8.71 4.21 -0.98
CA LEU A 76 9.25 2.93 -1.44
C LEU A 76 8.20 1.82 -1.54
N ASP A 77 6.94 2.08 -1.16
CA ASP A 77 5.88 1.06 -1.19
C ASP A 77 5.65 0.47 -2.57
N ASP A 78 5.66 1.28 -3.63
CA ASP A 78 5.53 0.80 -5.01
C ASP A 78 6.72 -0.07 -5.46
N ILE A 79 7.94 0.40 -5.22
CA ILE A 79 9.17 -0.30 -5.60
C ILE A 79 9.25 -1.65 -4.88
N VAL A 80 9.03 -1.64 -3.56
CA VAL A 80 9.05 -2.85 -2.74
C VAL A 80 7.97 -3.84 -3.20
N ALA A 81 6.77 -3.37 -3.57
CA ALA A 81 5.73 -4.25 -4.09
C ALA A 81 6.11 -4.92 -5.42
N LEU A 82 6.69 -4.16 -6.33
CA LEU A 82 7.16 -4.69 -7.61
C LEU A 82 8.32 -5.67 -7.43
N GLU A 83 9.29 -5.35 -6.57
CA GLU A 83 10.43 -6.21 -6.28
C GLU A 83 10.00 -7.53 -5.65
N PHE A 84 9.09 -7.50 -4.66
CA PHE A 84 8.52 -8.71 -4.06
C PHE A 84 7.82 -9.57 -5.10
N ALA A 85 6.98 -8.97 -5.95
CA ALA A 85 6.29 -9.72 -6.99
C ALA A 85 7.27 -10.34 -7.99
N ALA A 86 8.34 -9.63 -8.38
CA ALA A 86 9.37 -10.15 -9.27
C ALA A 86 10.12 -11.35 -8.65
N VAL A 87 10.57 -11.22 -7.39
CA VAL A 87 11.35 -12.26 -6.69
C VAL A 87 10.51 -13.51 -6.41
N THR A 88 9.23 -13.33 -6.09
CA THR A 88 8.31 -14.43 -5.74
C THR A 88 7.57 -15.01 -6.94
N ASN A 89 7.75 -14.43 -8.14
CA ASN A 89 6.88 -14.68 -9.30
C ASN A 89 5.39 -14.49 -8.96
N GLY A 90 5.12 -13.48 -8.14
CA GLY A 90 3.80 -13.11 -7.63
C GLY A 90 3.09 -12.08 -8.52
N VAL A 91 1.94 -11.61 -8.04
CA VAL A 91 1.11 -10.62 -8.74
C VAL A 91 0.85 -9.43 -7.82
N VAL A 92 1.07 -8.21 -8.32
CA VAL A 92 0.70 -6.99 -7.61
C VAL A 92 -0.75 -6.64 -7.94
N VAL A 93 -1.58 -6.51 -6.91
CA VAL A 93 -2.97 -6.05 -7.04
C VAL A 93 -3.03 -4.57 -6.71
N THR A 94 -3.10 -3.73 -7.74
CA THR A 94 -3.25 -2.28 -7.59
C THR A 94 -4.10 -1.70 -8.72
N SER A 95 -4.54 -0.47 -8.51
CA SER A 95 -5.12 0.38 -9.56
C SER A 95 -4.10 1.40 -10.08
N ASP A 96 -2.89 1.42 -9.52
CA ASP A 96 -1.80 2.27 -9.97
C ASP A 96 -1.11 1.61 -11.17
N ASN A 97 -0.63 2.42 -12.10
CA ASN A 97 0.10 1.96 -13.27
C ASN A 97 1.61 2.15 -13.12
N PHE A 98 2.11 2.59 -11.96
CA PHE A 98 3.54 2.71 -11.64
C PHE A 98 4.35 3.60 -12.58
N LYS A 99 3.70 4.55 -13.28
CA LYS A 99 4.36 5.44 -14.26
C LYS A 99 5.57 6.20 -13.70
N TYR A 100 5.55 6.50 -12.40
CA TYR A 100 6.68 7.16 -11.73
C TYR A 100 7.90 6.22 -11.61
N VAL A 101 7.67 4.96 -11.27
CA VAL A 101 8.74 3.95 -11.18
C VAL A 101 9.33 3.68 -12.57
N GLU A 102 8.50 3.59 -13.61
CA GLU A 102 8.97 3.45 -15.00
C GLU A 102 9.90 4.60 -15.40
N LYS A 103 9.54 5.84 -15.04
CA LYS A 103 10.36 7.03 -15.33
C LYS A 103 11.68 7.02 -14.57
N GLN A 104 11.67 6.57 -13.31
CA GLN A 104 12.87 6.51 -12.48
C GLN A 104 13.86 5.45 -12.98
N LEU A 105 13.35 4.29 -13.42
CA LEU A 105 14.18 3.25 -14.05
C LEU A 105 14.80 3.73 -15.38
N GLN A 106 14.09 4.54 -16.17
CA GLN A 106 14.63 5.12 -17.41
C GLN A 106 15.74 6.15 -17.14
N GLU A 107 15.59 6.97 -16.10
CA GLU A 107 16.60 7.97 -15.73
C GLU A 107 17.89 7.34 -15.18
N ASP A 108 17.79 6.19 -14.50
CA ASP A 108 18.96 5.45 -14.01
C ASP A 108 19.70 4.73 -15.16
N ASP A 109 19.00 4.28 -16.21
CA ASP A 109 19.59 3.62 -17.39
C ASP A 109 20.30 4.63 -18.32
N ASP A 110 19.78 5.86 -18.44
CA ASP A 110 20.41 6.96 -19.19
C ASP A 110 21.67 7.52 -18.49
N GLY A 111 21.93 7.10 -17.24
CA GLY A 111 23.06 7.50 -16.41
C GLY A 111 24.31 6.61 -16.54
N GLU A 112 24.21 5.42 -17.15
CA GLU A 112 25.38 4.58 -17.46
C GLU A 112 26.00 4.96 -18.82
N VAL A 113 26.73 6.08 -18.84
CA VAL A 113 27.74 6.34 -19.87
C VAL A 113 29.06 5.72 -19.40
N TRP A 114 29.39 4.54 -19.94
CA TRP A 114 30.75 4.00 -19.91
C TRP A 114 31.67 4.76 -20.87
#